data_AF-A0A4Y2EDR3-F1
#
_entry.id   AF-A0A4Y2EDR3-F1
#
_cell.length_a   1.000
_cell.length_b   1.000
_cell.length_c   1.000
_cell.angle_alpha   90.00
_cell.angle_beta   90.00
_cell.angle_gamma   90.00
#
_symmetry.space_group_name_H-M   'P 1'
#
loop_
_entity.id
_entity.type
_entity.pdbx_description
1 polymer ?
#
loop_
_entity_poly.entity_id
_entity_poly.type
_entity_poly.pdbx_seq_one_letter_code
_entity_poly.pdbx_strand_id
1 'polypeptide(L)'
;MDPIIAGGVGLSVCILKDEIQQTILIYKLNTDNSVFQAELTALGEAAAWAIEANKKINIFSDSRSSMDALKGHRTKSKFVDGIKENL
;
A
#
# COMPACT_ATOMS: atom_id res chain seq x y z
N MET A 1 16.20 -23.40 -22.71
CA MET A 1 15.04 -23.40 -21.79
C MET A 1 15.27 -22.25 -20.86
N ASP A 2 14.67 -21.10 -21.13
CA ASP A 2 14.84 -19.92 -20.30
C ASP A 2 14.14 -20.18 -18.95
N PRO A 3 14.78 -19.92 -17.80
CA PRO A 3 14.15 -20.14 -16.52
C PRO A 3 12.98 -19.18 -16.38
N ILE A 4 11.84 -19.73 -15.96
CA ILE A 4 10.62 -19.03 -15.55
C ILE A 4 11.01 -17.75 -14.81
N ILE A 5 10.60 -16.59 -15.33
CA ILE A 5 10.68 -15.31 -14.62
C ILE A 5 10.01 -15.57 -13.27
N ALA A 6 10.79 -15.59 -12.19
CA ALA A 6 10.25 -15.74 -10.85
C ALA A 6 9.34 -14.53 -10.59
N GLY A 7 8.03 -14.73 -10.80
CA GLY A 7 7.01 -13.72 -10.60
C GLY A 7 7.02 -13.24 -9.15
N GLY A 8 6.75 -11.96 -8.95
CA GLY A 8 6.66 -11.34 -7.63
C GLY A 8 5.98 -9.99 -7.75
N VAL A 9 5.47 -9.49 -6.63
CA VAL A 9 4.82 -8.19 -6.56
C VAL A 9 5.72 -7.20 -5.83
N GLY A 10 5.53 -5.92 -6.15
CA GLY A 10 6.15 -4.81 -5.43
C GLY A 10 5.11 -3.75 -5.19
N LEU A 11 5.46 -2.79 -4.36
CA LEU A 11 4.65 -1.61 -4.12
C LEU A 11 5.51 -0.36 -4.24
N SER A 12 4.88 0.75 -4.60
CA SER A 12 5.48 2.07 -4.50
C SER A 12 4.49 3.09 -3.95
N VAL A 13 5.00 4.06 -3.21
CA VAL A 13 4.24 5.20 -2.68
C VAL A 13 4.95 6.47 -3.10
N CYS A 14 4.26 7.34 -3.82
CA CYS A 14 4.77 8.65 -4.22
C CYS A 14 4.21 9.73 -3.31
N ILE A 15 5.09 10.49 -2.66
CA ILE A 15 4.70 11.61 -1.81
C ILE A 15 4.85 12.89 -2.62
N LEU A 16 3.72 13.55 -2.87
CA LEU A 16 3.64 14.82 -3.56
C LEU A 16 3.36 15.95 -2.55
N LYS A 17 4.05 17.07 -2.71
CA LYS A 17 3.71 18.32 -2.02
C LYS A 17 3.55 19.40 -3.09
N ASP A 18 2.40 20.07 -3.10
CA ASP A 18 2.06 21.09 -4.09
C ASP A 18 2.26 20.57 -5.53
N GLU A 19 1.82 19.32 -5.78
CA GLU A 19 1.97 18.58 -7.05
C GLU A 19 3.41 18.26 -7.45
N ILE A 20 4.39 18.63 -6.63
CA ILE A 20 5.81 18.33 -6.85
C ILE A 20 6.20 17.08 -6.06
N GLN A 21 6.78 16.11 -6.76
CA GLN A 21 7.32 14.90 -6.15
C GLN A 21 8.44 15.23 -5.17
N GLN A 22 8.26 14.78 -3.93
CA GLN A 22 9.25 14.95 -2.87
C GLN A 22 10.07 13.66 -2.69
N THR A 23 9.39 12.53 -2.59
CA THR A 23 10.03 11.22 -2.42
C THR A 23 9.17 10.10 -3.00
N ILE A 24 9.82 8.98 -3.31
CA ILE A 24 9.17 7.73 -3.68
C ILE A 24 9.71 6.65 -2.74
N LEU A 25 8.81 5.93 -2.10
CA LEU A 25 9.10 4.70 -1.37
C LEU A 25 8.83 3.53 -2.31
N ILE A 26 9.76 2.58 -2.42
CA ILE A 26 9.63 1.41 -3.30
C ILE A 26 10.07 0.17 -2.54
N TYR A 27 9.23 -0.84 -2.51
CA TYR A 27 9.51 -2.10 -1.82
C TYR A 27 9.23 -3.28 -2.74
N LYS A 28 10.17 -4.23 -2.75
CA LYS A 28 9.95 -5.55 -3.32
C LYS A 28 9.41 -6.47 -2.23
N LEU A 29 8.28 -7.11 -2.49
CA LEU A 29 7.66 -8.03 -1.55
C LEU A 29 8.10 -9.47 -1.80
N ASN A 30 7.71 -10.37 -0.89
CA ASN A 30 7.95 -11.80 -1.05
C ASN A 30 7.17 -12.32 -2.26
N THR A 31 7.69 -13.38 -2.90
CA THR A 31 7.06 -13.99 -4.08
C THR A 31 5.66 -14.52 -3.80
N ASP A 32 5.35 -14.82 -2.55
CA ASP A 32 4.06 -15.36 -2.12
C ASP A 32 3.01 -14.27 -1.87
N ASN A 33 3.40 -12.98 -1.95
CA ASN A 33 2.46 -11.88 -1.79
C ASN A 33 1.60 -11.69 -3.04
N SER A 34 0.33 -11.38 -2.82
CA SER A 34 -0.63 -11.03 -3.88
C SER A 34 -0.58 -9.54 -4.20
N VAL A 35 -1.07 -9.17 -5.39
CA VAL A 35 -1.25 -7.76 -5.79
C VAL A 35 -2.12 -7.00 -4.76
N PHE A 36 -3.20 -7.62 -4.28
CA PHE A 36 -4.06 -7.04 -3.25
C PHE A 36 -3.33 -6.75 -1.94
N GLN A 37 -2.41 -7.64 -1.51
CA GLN A 37 -1.57 -7.37 -0.35
C GLN A 37 -0.59 -6.23 -0.62
N ALA A 38 0.01 -6.17 -1.82
CA ALA A 38 0.92 -5.09 -2.18
C ALA A 38 0.24 -3.72 -2.15
N GLU A 39 -0.97 -3.62 -2.70
CA GLU A 39 -1.77 -2.41 -2.73
C GLU A 39 -2.19 -1.96 -1.32
N LEU A 40 -2.66 -2.88 -0.48
CA LEU A 40 -2.99 -2.57 0.92
C LEU A 40 -1.77 -2.16 1.74
N THR A 41 -0.63 -2.82 1.54
CA THR A 41 0.62 -2.42 2.20
C THR A 41 1.03 -1.02 1.75
N ALA A 42 0.86 -0.66 0.47
CA ALA A 42 1.14 0.71 0.00
C ALA A 42 0.30 1.77 0.71
N LEU A 43 -0.98 1.47 0.95
CA LEU A 43 -1.87 2.35 1.71
C LEU A 43 -1.42 2.48 3.18
N GLY A 44 -0.99 1.37 3.79
CA GLY A 44 -0.42 1.37 5.14
C GLY A 44 0.87 2.18 5.26
N GLU A 45 1.79 2.05 4.30
CA GLU A 45 3.04 2.82 4.24
C GLU A 45 2.78 4.32 4.07
N ALA A 46 1.82 4.70 3.23
CA ALA A 46 1.41 6.09 3.07
C ALA A 46 0.84 6.69 4.37
N ALA A 47 0.06 5.90 5.12
CA ALA A 47 -0.52 6.31 6.39
C ALA A 47 0.54 6.40 7.50
N ALA A 48 1.44 5.42 7.59
CA ALA A 48 2.58 5.44 8.51
C ALA A 48 3.45 6.69 8.28
N TRP A 49 3.76 7.00 7.01
CA TRP A 49 4.47 8.22 6.64
C TRP A 49 3.72 9.48 7.11
N ALA A 50 2.39 9.52 6.99
CA ALA A 50 1.58 10.65 7.42
C ALA A 50 1.63 10.85 8.94
N ILE A 51 1.59 9.76 9.71
CA ILE A 51 1.72 9.76 11.17
C ILE A 51 3.09 10.28 11.57
N GLU A 52 4.17 9.74 11.00
CA GLU A 52 5.55 10.17 11.28
C GLU A 52 5.78 11.65 10.91
N ALA A 53 5.22 12.09 9.78
CA ALA A 53 5.31 13.48 9.35
C ALA A 53 4.39 14.42 10.15
N ASN A 54 3.49 13.87 10.98
CA ASN A 54 2.40 14.58 11.65
C ASN A 54 1.60 15.46 10.67
N LYS A 55 1.18 14.87 9.54
CA LYS A 55 0.46 15.56 8.46
C LYS A 55 -0.82 14.83 8.11
N LYS A 56 -1.86 15.62 7.86
CA LYS A 56 -3.04 15.12 7.14
C LYS A 56 -2.73 15.06 5.64
N ILE A 57 -2.95 13.90 5.02
CA ILE A 57 -2.73 13.67 3.59
C ILE A 57 -4.00 13.19 2.89
N ASN A 58 -4.00 13.29 1.57
CA ASN A 58 -4.92 12.56 0.71
C ASN A 58 -4.15 11.41 0.06
N ILE A 59 -4.72 10.20 0.06
CA ILE A 59 -4.14 9.02 -0.59
C ILE A 59 -4.95 8.71 -1.84
N PHE A 60 -4.26 8.54 -2.97
CA PHE A 60 -4.86 8.17 -4.25
C PHE A 60 -4.34 6.78 -4.64
N SER A 61 -5.26 5.86 -4.94
CA SER A 61 -4.96 4.50 -5.38
C SER A 61 -5.92 4.12 -6.50
N ASP A 62 -5.43 3.37 -7.48
CA ASP A 62 -6.20 2.77 -8.56
C ASP A 62 -6.92 1.48 -8.12
N SER A 63 -6.56 0.94 -6.95
CA SER A 63 -7.15 -0.28 -6.42
C SER A 63 -8.47 -0.04 -5.70
N ARG A 64 -9.58 -0.20 -6.45
CA ARG A 64 -10.92 -0.16 -5.88
C ARG A 64 -11.14 -1.25 -4.81
N SER A 65 -10.62 -2.46 -5.03
CA SER A 65 -10.75 -3.57 -4.08
C SER A 65 -10.09 -3.26 -2.74
N SER A 66 -8.90 -2.65 -2.75
CA SER A 66 -8.20 -2.24 -1.52
C SER A 66 -8.97 -1.15 -0.78
N MET A 67 -9.47 -0.15 -1.51
CA MET A 67 -10.28 0.93 -0.92
C MET A 67 -11.59 0.42 -0.31
N ASP A 68 -12.26 -0.52 -0.98
CA ASP A 68 -13.51 -1.12 -0.47
C ASP A 68 -13.25 -1.99 0.77
N ALA A 69 -12.13 -2.72 0.81
CA ALA A 69 -11.71 -3.50 1.97
C ALA A 69 -11.45 -2.62 3.21
N LEU A 70 -10.86 -1.44 3.00
CA LEU A 70 -10.64 -0.46 4.08
C LEU A 70 -11.96 0.13 4.61
N LYS A 71 -12.92 0.43 3.73
CA LYS A 71 -14.23 0.97 4.12
C LYS A 71 -15.14 -0.04 4.84
N GLY A 72 -14.87 -1.35 4.67
CA GLY A 72 -15.65 -2.39 5.32
C GLY A 72 -15.57 -2.33 6.85
N HIS A 73 -16.71 -2.35 7.55
CA HIS A 73 -16.79 -2.28 9.02
C HIS A 73 -16.29 -3.54 9.74
N ARG A 74 -16.31 -4.70 9.07
CA ARG A 74 -15.84 -6.00 9.59
C ARG A 74 -15.18 -6.77 8.47
N THR A 75 -13.85 -6.82 8.48
CA THR A 75 -13.14 -7.74 7.59
C THR A 75 -12.93 -9.06 8.33
N LYS A 76 -12.95 -10.19 7.63
CA LYS A 76 -12.51 -11.48 8.22
C LYS A 76 -10.98 -11.64 8.14
N SER A 77 -10.27 -10.60 7.69
CA SER A 77 -8.86 -10.65 7.34
C SER A 77 -8.03 -9.90 8.37
N LYS A 78 -7.28 -10.65 9.18
CA LYS A 78 -6.31 -10.07 10.13
C LYS A 78 -5.32 -9.13 9.45
N PHE A 79 -4.99 -9.39 8.19
CA PHE A 79 -4.10 -8.55 7.42
C PHE A 79 -4.71 -7.17 7.16
N VAL A 80 -5.97 -7.11 6.72
CA VAL A 80 -6.65 -5.82 6.47
C VAL A 80 -6.87 -5.07 7.77
N ASP A 81 -7.22 -5.77 8.84
CA ASP A 81 -7.40 -5.15 10.16
C ASP A 81 -6.09 -4.55 10.68
N GLY A 82 -4.95 -5.23 10.50
CA GLY A 82 -3.63 -4.69 10.86
C GLY A 82 -3.23 -3.44 10.05
N ILE A 83 -3.62 -3.34 8.77
CA ILE A 83 -3.40 -2.11 7.99
C ILE A 83 -4.26 -0.96 8.52
N LYS A 84 -5.48 -1.24 8.99
CA LYS A 84 -6.39 -0.23 9.55
C LYS A 84 -5.90 0.36 10.87
N GLU A 85 -5.10 -0.36 11.64
CA GLU A 85 -4.49 0.18 12.87
C GLU A 85 -3.54 1.35 12.58
N ASN A 86 -3.02 1.44 11.35
CA ASN A 86 -2.13 2.51 10.90
C ASN A 86 -2.85 3.66 10.19
N LEU A 87 -4.18 3.61 10.02
CA LEU A 87 -5.00 4.62 9.33
C LEU A 87 -5.78 5.49 10.33
#